data_AF-A0A7H8K683-F1
#
_entry.id   AF-A0A7H8K683-F1
#
_cell.length_a   1.000
_cell.length_b   1.000
_cell.length_c   1.000
_cell.angle_alpha   90.00
_cell.angle_beta   90.00
_cell.angle_gamma   90.00
#
_symmetry.space_group_name_H-M   'P 1'
#
loop_
_entity.id
_entity.type
_entity.pdbx_description
1 polymer ?
#
loop_
_entity_poly.entity_id
_entity_poly.type
_entity_poly.pdbx_seq_one_letter_code
_entity_poly.pdbx_strand_id
1 'polypeptide(L)' 'MVTLALLASLTLAGYAAWHLILCYAAPMPRCRACHGTGERRGLIIRTPHECHRCHGTGHRPRLGRRLIEYIRTEYRAGHQ' A
#
# COMPACT_ATOMS: atom_id res chain seq x y z
N MET A 1 -12.46 11.06 38.73
CA MET A 1 -13.23 11.43 37.51
C MET A 1 -12.28 11.77 36.37
N VAL A 2 -11.34 12.71 36.57
CA VAL A 2 -10.32 13.10 35.57
C VAL A 2 -9.39 11.95 35.16
N THR A 3 -9.00 11.09 36.11
CA THR A 3 -8.15 9.91 35.86
C THR A 3 -8.80 8.89 34.91
N LEU A 4 -10.11 8.65 35.05
CA LEU A 4 -10.85 7.74 34.17
C LEU A 4 -10.97 8.31 32.75
N ALA A 5 -11.19 9.62 32.63
CA ALA A 5 -11.25 10.30 31.33
C ALA A 5 -9.92 10.23 30.59
N LEU A 6 -8.79 10.50 31.27
CA LEU A 6 -7.44 10.39 30.69
C LEU A 6 -7.14 8.98 30.18
N LEU A 7 -7.47 7.94 30.95
CA LEU A 7 -7.28 6.55 30.55
C LEU A 7 -8.13 6.18 29.31
N ALA A 8 -9.37 6.66 29.26
CA ALA A 8 -10.25 6.43 28.11
C ALA A 8 -9.74 7.15 26.84
N SER A 9 -9.25 8.38 26.96
CA SER A 9 -8.69 9.11 25.83
C SER A 9 -7.41 8.47 25.29
N LEU A 10 -6.52 8.02 26.19
CA LEU A 10 -5.27 7.35 25.79
C LEU A 10 -5.52 6.03 25.07
N THR A 11 -6.45 5.22 25.55
CA THR A 11 -6.80 3.95 24.92
C THR A 11 -7.44 4.16 23.54
N LEU A 12 -8.33 5.15 23.41
CA LEU A 12 -8.95 5.48 22.12
C LEU A 12 -7.91 6.02 21.11
N ALA A 13 -7.02 6.92 21.54
CA ALA A 13 -5.96 7.45 20.70
C ALA A 13 -4.95 6.37 20.30
N GLY A 14 -4.57 5.49 21.23
CA GLY A 14 -3.70 4.34 20.96
C GLY A 14 -4.34 3.36 19.97
N TYR A 15 -5.64 3.07 20.12
CA TYR A 15 -6.38 2.22 19.19
C TYR A 15 -6.47 2.85 17.80
N ALA A 16 -6.80 4.15 17.72
CA ALA A 16 -6.85 4.87 16.44
C ALA A 16 -5.48 4.89 15.77
N ALA A 17 -4.40 5.19 16.50
CA ALA A 17 -3.04 5.16 15.99
C ALA A 17 -2.63 3.76 15.53
N TRP A 18 -2.92 2.72 16.32
CA TRP A 18 -2.68 1.32 15.95
C TRP A 18 -3.43 0.94 14.68
N HIS A 19 -4.69 1.34 14.55
CA HIS A 19 -5.51 1.05 13.38
C HIS A 19 -5.01 1.80 12.14
N LEU A 20 -4.58 3.05 12.29
CA LEU A 20 -3.92 3.83 11.24
C LEU A 20 -2.59 3.20 10.85
N ILE A 21 -1.78 2.77 11.82
CA ILE A 21 -0.53 2.05 11.58
C ILE A 21 -0.81 0.73 10.89
N LEU A 22 -1.83 -0.05 11.24
CA LEU A 22 -2.20 -1.26 10.51
C LEU A 22 -2.68 -0.95 9.09
N CYS A 23 -3.47 0.11 8.91
CA CYS A 23 -3.84 0.58 7.58
C CYS A 23 -2.62 1.02 6.75
N TYR A 24 -1.58 1.56 7.40
CA TYR A 24 -0.37 2.09 6.77
C TYR A 24 0.77 1.07 6.63
N ALA A 25 0.86 0.10 7.53
CA ALA A 25 1.88 -0.96 7.64
C ALA A 25 1.43 -2.27 6.98
N ALA A 26 0.12 -2.46 6.78
CA ALA A 26 -0.43 -3.43 5.85
C ALA A 26 -1.00 -2.78 4.56
N PRO A 27 -0.24 -1.95 3.80
CA PRO A 27 -0.72 -1.43 2.53
C PRO A 27 -0.57 -2.47 1.41
N MET A 28 0.12 -3.59 1.66
CA MET A 28 0.59 -4.50 0.62
C MET A 28 0.65 -5.96 1.13
N PRO A 29 -0.47 -6.72 1.14
CA PRO A 29 -0.33 -8.16 1.07
C PRO A 29 0.48 -8.47 -0.18
N ARG A 30 1.63 -9.15 -0.02
CA ARG A 30 2.47 -9.61 -1.13
C ARG A 30 1.56 -10.27 -2.15
N CYS A 31 1.69 -9.89 -3.42
CA CYS A 31 0.84 -10.48 -4.45
C CYS A 31 1.03 -11.99 -4.42
N ARG A 32 0.00 -12.76 -4.04
CA ARG A 32 0.09 -14.24 -3.92
C ARG A 32 0.52 -14.91 -5.22
N ALA A 33 0.40 -14.21 -6.36
CA ALA A 33 0.80 -14.71 -7.66
C ALA A 33 2.32 -14.65 -7.89
N CYS A 34 3.00 -13.65 -7.35
CA CYS A 34 4.43 -13.41 -7.53
C CYS A 34 5.20 -13.34 -6.21
N HIS A 35 4.56 -13.63 -5.07
CA HIS A 35 5.16 -13.60 -3.73
C HIS A 35 5.91 -12.29 -3.37
N GLY A 36 5.57 -11.15 -4.00
CA GLY A 36 6.25 -9.88 -3.76
C GLY A 36 7.32 -9.50 -4.79
N THR A 37 7.68 -10.37 -5.74
CA THR A 37 8.78 -10.11 -6.70
C THR A 37 8.42 -9.14 -7.82
N GLY A 38 7.13 -8.97 -8.14
CA GLY A 38 6.68 -8.12 -9.26
C GLY A 38 6.82 -8.76 -10.63
N GLU A 39 7.68 -9.76 -10.73
CA GLU A 39 7.98 -10.46 -11.96
C GLU A 39 7.61 -11.95 -11.84
N ARG A 40 7.10 -12.53 -12.92
CA ARG A 40 6.98 -13.98 -13.08
C ARG A 40 7.97 -14.42 -14.14
N ARG A 41 8.91 -15.28 -13.74
CA ARG A 41 9.72 -16.01 -14.72
C ARG A 41 8.84 -17.05 -15.39
N GLY A 42 8.71 -16.95 -16.71
CA GLY A 42 8.09 -18.01 -17.50
C GLY A 42 8.90 -19.29 -17.34
N LEU A 43 8.24 -20.42 -17.07
CA LEU A 43 8.91 -21.72 -16.97
C LEU A 43 9.48 -22.17 -18.34
N ILE A 44 8.90 -21.66 -19.43
CA ILE A 44 9.17 -22.06 -20.81
C ILE A 44 10.08 -21.05 -21.53
N ILE A 45 9.91 -19.76 -21.25
CA ILE A 45 10.73 -18.68 -21.82
C ILE A 45 11.36 -17.96 -20.63
N ARG A 46 12.69 -18.01 -20.53
CA ARG A 46 13.50 -17.42 -19.43
C ARG A 46 13.40 -15.88 -19.34
N THR A 47 12.56 -15.24 -20.13
CA THR A 47 12.28 -13.81 -20.01
C THR A 47 11.46 -13.55 -18.74
N PRO A 48 11.90 -12.63 -17.87
CA PRO A 48 11.05 -12.13 -16.79
C PRO A 48 9.90 -11.36 -17.44
N HIS A 49 8.68 -11.82 -17.22
CA HIS A 49 7.48 -11.08 -17.60
C HIS A 49 6.93 -10.37 -16.36
N GLU A 50 6.46 -9.15 -16.53
CA GLU A 50 5.75 -8.47 -15.45
C GLU A 50 4.53 -9.29 -15.03
N CYS A 51 4.29 -9.38 -13.73
CA CYS A 51 3.11 -10.09 -13.26
C CYS A 51 1.86 -9.29 -13.63
N HIS A 52 1.07 -9.74 -14.61
CA HIS A 52 -0.19 -9.08 -15.01
C HIS A 52 -1.16 -8.83 -13.85
N ARG A 53 -1.08 -9.62 -12.76
CA ARG A 53 -1.96 -9.49 -11.60
C ARG A 53 -1.57 -8.31 -10.68
N CYS A 54 -0.32 -7.86 -10.73
CA CYS A 54 0.17 -6.66 -10.01
C CYS A 54 0.85 -5.63 -10.92
N HIS A 55 0.79 -5.79 -12.25
CA HIS A 55 1.45 -4.92 -13.24
C HIS A 55 2.91 -4.58 -12.87
N GLY A 56 3.73 -5.59 -12.61
CA GLY A 56 5.16 -5.39 -12.33
C GLY A 56 5.51 -4.88 -10.91
N THR A 57 4.53 -4.52 -10.08
CA THR A 57 4.81 -3.80 -8.81
C THR A 57 5.05 -4.68 -7.58
N GLY A 58 4.87 -6.00 -7.70
CA GLY A 58 5.07 -6.97 -6.61
C GLY A 58 3.98 -7.00 -5.56
N HIS A 59 3.11 -5.99 -5.53
CA HIS A 59 2.06 -5.83 -4.54
C HIS A 59 0.81 -5.26 -5.20
N ARG A 60 -0.41 -5.52 -4.71
CA ARG A 60 -1.60 -4.90 -5.30
C ARG A 60 -1.60 -3.40 -4.97
N PRO A 61 -1.57 -2.47 -5.94
CA PRO A 61 -1.68 -1.05 -5.65
C PRO A 61 -3.09 -0.76 -5.10
N ARG A 62 -3.19 -0.45 -3.81
CA ARG A 62 -4.38 0.24 -3.27
C ARG A 62 -4.37 1.70 -3.75
N LEU A 63 -5.54 2.34 -3.67
CA LEU A 63 -5.85 3.70 -4.10
C LEU A 63 -4.71 4.72 -3.88
N GLY A 64 -3.93 4.62 -2.81
CA GLY A 64 -2.78 5.50 -2.54
C GLY A 64 -1.77 5.61 -3.68
N ARG A 65 -1.44 4.52 -4.40
CA ARG A 65 -0.50 4.61 -5.54
C ARG A 65 -1.16 5.22 -6.78
N ARG A 66 -2.47 5.00 -6.98
CA ARG A 66 -3.26 5.74 -7.99
C ARG A 66 -3.32 7.23 -7.64
N LEU A 67 -3.45 7.57 -6.36
CA LEU A 67 -3.47 8.95 -5.89
C LEU A 67 -2.13 9.64 -6.11
N ILE A 68 -1.01 8.98 -5.80
CA ILE A 68 0.33 9.52 -6.04
C ILE A 68 0.60 9.69 -7.53
N GLU A 69 0.19 8.73 -8.36
CA GLU A 69 0.33 8.85 -9.81
C GLU A 69 -0.57 9.97 -10.36
N TYR A 70 -1.81 10.07 -9.86
CA TYR A 70 -2.75 11.13 -10.21
C TYR A 70 -2.23 12.52 -9.83
N ILE A 71 -1.70 12.68 -8.61
CA ILE A 71 -1.06 13.91 -8.14
C ILE A 71 0.16 14.24 -9.00
N ARG A 72 0.97 13.23 -9.37
CA ARG A 72 2.13 13.45 -10.26
C ARG A 72 1.72 13.87 -11.66
N THR A 73 0.66 13.28 -12.23
CA THR A 73 0.15 13.66 -13.54
C THR A 73 -0.41 15.07 -13.51
N GLU A 74 -1.19 15.44 -12.48
CA GLU A 74 -1.70 16.80 -12.34
C GLU A 74 -0.59 17.82 -12.10
N TYR A 75 0.39 17.49 -11.26
CA TYR A 75 1.54 18.37 -11.03
C TYR A 75 2.36 18.61 -12.31
N ARG A 76 2.52 17.58 -13.17
CA ARG A 76 3.16 17.76 -14.49
C ARG A 76 2.29 18.54 -15.46
N ALA A 77 0.98 18.30 -15.48
CA ALA A 77 0.05 18.99 -16.36
C ALA A 77 -0.06 20.48 -16.02
N GLY A 78 0.01 20.83 -14.73
CA GLY A 78 0.04 22.23 -14.27
C GLY A 78 1.41 22.92 -14.41
N HIS A 79 2.46 22.20 -14.83
CA HIS A 79 3.79 22.76 -15.07
C HIS A 79 4.11 22.93 -16.58
N GLN A 80 3.12 22.74 -17.46
CA GLN A 80 3.17 23.02 -18.89
C GLN A 80 2.22 24.16 -19.25
#